data_AF-A0A2G9ZYS9-F1
#
_entry.id   AF-A0A2G9ZYS9-F1
#
_cell.length_a   1.000
_cell.length_b   1.000
_cell.length_c   1.000
_cell.angle_alpha   90.00
_cell.angle_beta   90.00
_cell.angle_gamma   90.00
#
_symmetry.space_group_name_H-M   'P 1'
#
loop_
_entity.id
_entity.type
_entity.pdbx_description
1 polymer ?
#
loop_
_entity_poly.entity_id
_entity_poly.type
_entity_poly.pdbx_seq_one_letter_code
_entity_poly.pdbx_strand_id
1 'polypeptide(L)'
;MQDQHYQAAAETVIRAGNIPFPVSDTLIDILKTIMTPEQARFVTLFHKPLRRDEIKAKSDLEDAALDAMLEDLMDNGIVSGIPSRSSGMAIYRPMPPIPGIFETTMMRGETGEK
;
A
#
# COMPACT_ATOMS: atom_id res chain seq x y z
N MET A 1 -4.94 -5.59 -19.08
CA MET A 1 -5.04 -4.29 -18.36
C MET A 1 -4.95 -4.47 -16.85
N GLN A 2 -5.75 -5.35 -16.22
CA GLN A 2 -5.65 -5.60 -14.78
C GLN A 2 -4.25 -6.07 -14.33
N ASP A 3 -3.64 -7.02 -15.04
CA ASP A 3 -2.29 -7.52 -14.72
C ASP A 3 -1.20 -6.43 -14.78
N GLN A 4 -1.35 -5.45 -15.66
CA GLN A 4 -0.40 -4.33 -15.78
C GLN A 4 -0.41 -3.45 -14.53
N HIS A 5 -1.58 -3.29 -13.88
CA HIS A 5 -1.70 -2.53 -12.65
C HIS A 5 -1.06 -3.26 -11.47
N TYR A 6 -1.19 -4.59 -11.39
CA TYR A 6 -0.52 -5.39 -10.38
C TYR A 6 1.00 -5.42 -10.58
N GLN A 7 1.47 -5.44 -11.82
CA GLN A 7 2.90 -5.35 -12.11
C GLN A 7 3.48 -3.99 -11.66
N ALA A 8 2.81 -2.89 -11.99
CA ALA A 8 3.21 -1.56 -11.54
C ALA A 8 3.12 -1.39 -10.01
N ALA A 9 2.13 -2.02 -9.37
CA ALA A 9 2.03 -2.07 -7.92
C ALA A 9 3.20 -2.85 -7.30
N ALA A 10 3.56 -4.01 -7.87
CA ALA A 10 4.71 -4.80 -7.45
C ALA A 10 6.02 -4.00 -7.50
N GLU A 11 6.28 -3.30 -8.62
CA GLU A 11 7.44 -2.41 -8.74
C GLU A 11 7.43 -1.30 -7.69
N THR A 12 6.26 -0.76 -7.38
CA THR A 12 6.10 0.32 -6.40
C THR A 12 6.38 -0.14 -4.97
N VAL A 13 5.86 -1.30 -4.57
CA VAL A 13 6.13 -1.86 -3.23
C VAL A 13 7.59 -2.29 -3.10
N ILE A 14 8.20 -2.88 -4.13
CA ILE A 14 9.62 -3.25 -4.12
C ILE A 14 10.49 -2.00 -3.94
N ARG A 15 10.21 -0.93 -4.70
CA ARG A 15 10.94 0.35 -4.61
C ARG A 15 10.80 1.03 -3.24
N ALA A 16 9.74 0.74 -2.49
CA ALA A 16 9.56 1.28 -1.14
C ALA A 16 10.51 0.63 -0.11
N GLY A 17 11.14 -0.49 -0.45
CA GLY A 17 12.07 -1.24 0.40
C GLY A 17 13.53 -1.06 0.00
N ASN A 18 14.41 -1.53 0.89
CA ASN A 18 15.85 -1.53 0.66
C ASN A 18 16.36 -2.88 0.15
N ILE A 19 15.54 -3.93 0.19
CA ILE A 19 15.91 -5.29 -0.23
C ILE A 19 15.48 -5.47 -1.69
N PRO A 20 16.42 -5.75 -2.61
CA PRO A 20 16.08 -6.10 -3.98
C PRO A 20 15.22 -7.37 -3.98
N PHE A 21 14.03 -7.29 -4.58
CA PHE A 21 13.10 -8.40 -4.68
C PHE A 21 12.59 -8.50 -6.12
N PRO A 22 12.53 -9.70 -6.72
CA PRO A 22 12.11 -9.84 -8.11
C PRO A 22 10.59 -9.62 -8.26
N VAL A 23 10.19 -8.96 -9.34
CA VAL A 23 8.80 -8.99 -9.80
C VAL A 23 8.57 -10.35 -10.46
N SER A 24 8.01 -11.30 -9.70
CA SER A 24 7.64 -12.63 -10.18
C SER A 24 6.13 -12.78 -10.26
N ASP A 25 5.67 -13.74 -11.05
CA ASP A 25 4.24 -14.09 -11.13
C ASP A 25 3.68 -14.44 -9.76
N THR A 26 4.46 -15.11 -8.91
CA THR A 26 4.08 -15.42 -7.52
C THR A 26 3.84 -14.16 -6.69
N LEU A 27 4.70 -13.15 -6.82
CA LEU A 27 4.48 -11.87 -6.12
C LEU A 27 3.19 -11.22 -6.62
N ILE A 28 2.97 -11.21 -7.93
CA ILE A 28 1.76 -10.65 -8.54
C ILE A 28 0.51 -11.37 -8.02
N ASP A 29 0.54 -12.70 -7.90
CA ASP A 29 -0.57 -13.51 -7.39
C ASP A 29 -0.82 -13.25 -5.89
N ILE A 30 0.23 -13.06 -5.09
CA ILE A 30 0.09 -12.63 -3.70
C ILE A 30 -0.59 -11.27 -3.64
N LEU A 31 -0.14 -10.29 -4.45
CA LEU A 31 -0.74 -8.96 -4.50
C LEU A 31 -2.23 -9.05 -4.86
N LYS A 32 -2.59 -9.81 -5.91
CA LYS A 32 -3.98 -10.07 -6.30
C LYS A 32 -4.85 -10.68 -5.20
N THR A 33 -4.23 -11.39 -4.26
CA THR A 33 -4.93 -12.01 -3.12
C THR A 33 -5.22 -11.00 -2.01
N ILE A 34 -4.35 -10.00 -1.83
CA ILE A 34 -4.43 -9.04 -0.70
C ILE A 34 -4.93 -7.66 -1.12
N MET A 35 -5.05 -7.37 -2.43
CA MET A 35 -5.50 -6.07 -2.93
C MET A 35 -6.51 -6.24 -4.06
N THR A 36 -7.46 -5.31 -4.13
CA THR A 36 -8.38 -5.19 -5.27
C THR A 36 -7.67 -4.55 -6.48
N PRO A 37 -8.22 -4.67 -7.70
CA PRO A 37 -7.66 -3.98 -8.87
C PRO A 37 -7.63 -2.45 -8.72
N GLU A 38 -8.55 -1.88 -7.94
CA GLU A 38 -8.61 -0.45 -7.63
C GLU A 38 -7.48 -0.04 -6.69
N GLN A 39 -7.27 -0.80 -5.63
CA GLN A 39 -6.15 -0.64 -4.70
C GLN A 39 -4.80 -0.78 -5.40
N ALA A 40 -4.66 -1.77 -6.30
CA ALA A 40 -3.45 -1.93 -7.11
C ALA A 40 -3.14 -0.68 -7.94
N ARG A 41 -4.15 -0.10 -8.59
CA ARG A 41 -3.99 1.18 -9.33
C ARG A 41 -3.60 2.31 -8.39
N PHE A 42 -4.28 2.43 -7.25
CA PHE A 42 -4.04 3.51 -6.29
C PHE A 42 -2.61 3.48 -5.72
N VAL A 43 -2.06 2.30 -5.42
CA VAL A 43 -0.68 2.16 -4.92
C VAL A 43 0.36 2.70 -5.89
N THR A 44 0.09 2.70 -7.20
CA THR A 44 1.04 3.26 -8.20
C THR A 44 1.27 4.77 -8.07
N LEU A 45 0.38 5.50 -7.38
CA LEU A 45 0.53 6.94 -7.12
C LEU A 45 1.75 7.26 -6.24
N PHE A 46 2.21 6.29 -5.46
CA PHE A 46 3.29 6.43 -4.49
C PHE A 46 4.67 6.22 -5.13
N HIS A 47 5.26 7.30 -5.63
CA HIS A 47 6.68 7.33 -6.01
C HIS A 47 7.61 7.69 -4.84
N LYS A 48 7.05 8.25 -3.77
CA LYS A 48 7.70 8.66 -2.53
C LYS A 48 6.65 8.59 -1.41
N PRO A 49 7.04 8.70 -0.13
CA PRO A 49 6.07 8.93 0.94
C PRO A 49 5.29 10.23 0.69
N LEU A 50 3.95 10.18 0.75
CA LEU A 50 3.07 11.31 0.43
C LEU A 50 2.18 11.67 1.62
N ARG A 51 1.81 12.96 1.71
CA ARG A 51 0.76 13.43 2.63
C ARG A 51 -0.63 13.16 2.06
N ARG A 52 -1.66 13.11 2.92
CA ARG A 52 -3.07 13.00 2.50
C ARG A 52 -3.43 13.99 1.40
N ASP A 53 -3.04 15.25 1.56
CA ASP A 53 -3.35 16.32 0.60
C ASP A 53 -2.66 16.11 -0.76
N GLU A 54 -1.43 15.58 -0.76
CA GLU A 54 -0.71 15.25 -2.00
C GLU A 54 -1.32 14.04 -2.71
N ILE A 55 -1.87 13.09 -1.94
CA ILE A 55 -2.57 11.92 -2.48
C ILE A 55 -3.90 12.38 -3.08
N LYS A 56 -4.66 13.19 -2.36
CA LYS A 56 -5.92 13.79 -2.84
C LYS A 56 -5.72 14.57 -4.14
N ALA A 57 -4.65 15.35 -4.27
CA ALA A 57 -4.37 16.09 -5.49
C ALA A 57 -4.03 15.21 -6.70
N LYS A 58 -3.61 13.96 -6.47
CA LYS A 58 -3.26 12.98 -7.51
C LYS A 58 -4.33 11.92 -7.75
N SER A 59 -5.24 11.75 -6.80
CA SER A 59 -6.35 10.83 -6.88
C SER A 59 -7.62 11.59 -7.24
N ASP A 60 -8.44 11.04 -8.14
CA ASP A 60 -9.77 11.59 -8.43
C ASP A 60 -10.82 11.18 -7.37
N LEU A 61 -10.39 10.98 -6.12
CA LEU A 61 -11.25 10.50 -5.02
C LEU A 61 -11.71 11.65 -4.13
N GLU A 62 -12.97 11.60 -3.73
CA GLU A 62 -13.55 12.43 -2.67
C GLU A 62 -12.94 12.09 -1.30
N ASP A 63 -12.99 13.04 -0.35
CA ASP A 63 -12.32 12.90 0.95
C ASP A 63 -12.68 11.59 1.69
N ALA A 64 -13.96 11.25 1.75
CA ALA A 64 -14.42 10.04 2.43
C ALA A 64 -13.97 8.75 1.73
N ALA A 65 -13.94 8.75 0.39
CA ALA A 65 -13.47 7.60 -0.39
C ALA A 65 -11.96 7.44 -0.30
N LEU A 66 -11.21 8.54 -0.22
CA LEU A 66 -9.77 8.53 -0.01
C LEU A 66 -9.42 7.96 1.37
N ASP A 67 -10.12 8.38 2.41
CA ASP A 67 -9.87 7.88 3.76
C ASP A 67 -10.17 6.38 3.86
N ALA A 68 -11.30 5.93 3.32
CA ALA A 68 -11.63 4.49 3.26
C ALA A 68 -10.59 3.69 2.47
N MET A 69 -10.14 4.20 1.31
CA MET A 69 -9.10 3.54 0.50
C MET A 69 -7.77 3.42 1.27
N LEU A 70 -7.38 4.47 2.00
CA LEU A 70 -6.16 4.45 2.81
C LEU A 70 -6.30 3.52 4.01
N GLU A 71 -7.45 3.51 4.67
CA GLU A 71 -7.75 2.64 5.80
C GLU A 71 -7.70 1.17 5.37
N ASP A 72 -8.39 0.78 4.30
CA ASP A 72 -8.36 -0.58 3.77
C ASP A 72 -6.93 -1.04 3.39
N LEU A 73 -6.13 -0.14 2.79
CA LEU A 73 -4.75 -0.43 2.42
C LEU A 73 -3.83 -0.58 3.65
N MET A 74 -4.09 0.19 4.71
CA MET A 74 -3.36 0.05 5.98
C MET A 74 -3.77 -1.25 6.68
N ASP A 75 -5.05 -1.57 6.67
CA ASP A 75 -5.62 -2.78 7.23
C ASP A 75 -5.07 -4.04 6.57
N ASN A 76 -4.93 -4.03 5.25
CA ASN A 76 -4.30 -5.13 4.50
C ASN A 76 -2.77 -5.16 4.65
N GLY A 77 -2.16 -4.19 5.35
CA GLY A 77 -0.73 -4.13 5.59
C GLY A 77 0.10 -3.63 4.41
N ILE A 78 -0.55 -3.04 3.39
CA ILE A 78 0.06 -2.61 2.12
C ILE A 78 0.63 -1.19 2.23
N VAL A 79 -0.02 -0.32 3.01
CA VAL A 79 0.42 1.06 3.26
C VAL A 79 0.63 1.26 4.76
N SER A 80 1.59 2.10 5.14
CA SER A 80 1.73 2.58 6.52
C SER A 80 1.53 4.09 6.59
N GLY A 81 0.71 4.54 7.53
CA GLY A 81 0.58 5.94 7.94
C GLY A 81 1.41 6.19 9.19
N ILE A 82 2.50 6.96 9.08
CA ILE A 82 3.37 7.31 10.22
C ILE A 82 3.35 8.82 10.41
N PRO A 83 3.19 9.34 11.65
CA PRO A 83 3.31 10.76 11.89
C PRO A 83 4.73 11.23 11.56
N SER A 84 4.82 12.26 10.73
CA SER A 84 6.08 12.92 10.42
C SER A 84 6.73 13.46 11.68
N ARG A 85 7.98 13.06 11.96
CA ARG A 85 8.73 13.55 13.14
C ARG A 85 8.94 15.07 13.14
N SER A 86 8.93 15.70 11.97
CA SER A 86 9.18 17.14 11.82
C SER A 86 7.90 17.99 11.79
N SER A 87 6.80 17.45 11.26
CA SER A 87 5.56 18.22 11.05
C SER A 87 4.33 17.69 11.79
N GLY A 88 4.40 16.52 12.43
CA GLY A 88 3.28 15.87 13.09
C GLY A 88 2.19 15.32 12.15
N MET A 89 2.22 15.69 10.86
CA MET A 89 1.26 15.23 9.86
C MET A 89 1.53 13.78 9.44
N ALA A 90 0.46 13.00 9.23
CA ALA A 90 0.55 11.63 8.74
C ALA A 90 1.15 11.61 7.33
N ILE A 91 2.18 10.78 7.15
CA ILE A 91 2.78 10.47 5.86
C ILE A 91 2.48 9.01 5.56
N TYR A 92 1.92 8.78 4.38
CA TYR A 92 1.58 7.47 3.88
C TYR A 92 2.69 6.97 2.95
N ARG A 93 3.10 5.72 3.13
CA ARG A 93 4.07 5.04 2.26
C ARG A 93 3.65 3.59 2.01
N PRO A 94 3.88 3.05 0.80
CA PRO A 94 3.77 1.62 0.57
C PRO A 94 4.76 0.86 1.45
N MET A 95 4.36 -0.32 1.89
CA MET A 95 5.22 -1.27 2.58
C MET A 95 5.92 -2.16 1.54
N PRO A 96 7.22 -2.44 1.70
CA PRO A 96 7.89 -3.40 0.82
C PRO A 96 7.46 -4.83 1.15
N PRO A 97 7.79 -5.82 0.29
CA PRO A 97 7.51 -7.22 0.58
C PRO A 97 8.15 -7.67 1.91
N ILE A 98 9.43 -7.33 2.12
CA ILE A 98 10.23 -7.70 3.30
C ILE A 98 11.18 -6.55 3.70
N PRO A 99 11.23 -6.12 4.98
CA PRO A 99 10.19 -6.31 5.97
C PRO A 99 9.02 -5.37 5.66
N GLY A 100 7.81 -5.90 5.56
CA GLY A 100 6.60 -5.13 5.33
C GLY A 100 5.40 -6.02 5.12
N ILE A 101 4.90 -6.10 3.89
CA ILE A 101 3.62 -6.74 3.54
C ILE A 101 3.54 -8.17 4.08
N PHE A 102 4.59 -8.98 3.92
CA PHE A 102 4.54 -10.37 4.36
C PHE A 102 4.40 -10.48 5.88
N GLU A 103 5.10 -9.65 6.63
CA GLU A 103 4.99 -9.63 8.08
C GLU A 103 3.69 -8.96 8.55
N THR A 104 3.30 -7.82 7.99
CA THR A 104 2.13 -7.06 8.48
C THR A 104 0.81 -7.77 8.20
N THR A 105 0.66 -8.38 7.02
CA THR A 105 -0.53 -9.17 6.70
C THR A 105 -0.62 -10.45 7.55
N MET A 106 0.51 -11.09 7.87
CA MET A 106 0.54 -12.32 8.68
C MET A 106 0.58 -12.10 10.19
N MET A 107 1.01 -10.92 10.66
CA MET A 107 0.99 -10.54 12.08
C MET A 107 -0.35 -9.96 12.52
N ARG A 108 -1.33 -9.85 11.62
CA ARG A 108 -2.71 -9.53 11.98
C ARG A 108 -3.24 -10.65 12.86
N GLY A 109 -3.17 -10.45 14.18
CA GLY A 109 -3.76 -11.37 15.16
C GLY A 109 -5.26 -11.49 14.96
N GLU A 110 -5.85 -12.60 15.37
CA GLU A 110 -7.31 -12.73 15.43
C GLU A 110 -7.88 -11.58 16.28
N THR A 111 -8.73 -10.74 15.71
CA THR A 111 -9.69 -9.93 16.46
C THR A 111 -10.72 -10.91 17.02
N GLY A 112 -10.33 -11.64 18.06
CA GLY A 112 -11.19 -12.63 18.69
C GLY A 112 -12.38 -11.97 19.36
N GLU A 113 -13.58 -12.15 18.80
CA GLU A 113 -14.70 -12.59 19.63
C GLU A 113 -14.55 -14.11 19.77
N LYS A 114 -14.18 -14.55 20.98
CA LYS A 114 -14.35 -15.94 21.40
C LYS A 114 -15.74 -16.13 22.00
#